data_AF-A0AAP8N858-F1
#
_entry.id   AF-A0AAP8N858-F1
#
_cell.length_a   1.000
_cell.length_b   1.000
_cell.length_c   1.000
_cell.angle_alpha   90.00
_cell.angle_beta   90.00
_cell.angle_gamma   90.00
#
_symmetry.space_group_name_H-M   'P 1'
#
loop_
_entity.id
_entity.type
_entity.pdbx_description
1 polymer ?
#
loop_
_entity_poly.entity_id
_entity_poly.type
_entity_poly.pdbx_seq_one_letter_code
_entity_poly.pdbx_strand_id
1 'polypeptide(L)'
;SGLIGYVYRDVAGISLPRSTREMIGMQAPDVGKEGLQTGDLIFFATNGGSQVSHAGIYVGEGRFVHAPATGGTVKLDSLSKAYWQKAYLSAKRVLQPEHLAHNP
;
A
#
# COMPACT_ATOMS: atom_id res chain seq x y z
N SER A 1 -5.49 -8.11 -2.13
CA SER A 1 -4.81 -8.38 -0.85
C SER A 1 -5.82 -8.24 0.28
N GLY A 2 -6.02 -9.30 1.06
CA GLY A 2 -6.98 -9.31 2.19
C GLY A 2 -6.63 -8.34 3.32
N LEU A 3 -5.33 -8.15 3.62
CA LEU A 3 -4.85 -7.21 4.65
C LEU A 3 -5.25 -5.76 4.34
N ILE A 4 -4.93 -5.28 3.13
CA ILE A 4 -5.17 -3.88 2.76
C ILE A 4 -6.67 -3.56 2.80
N GLY A 5 -7.48 -4.43 2.20
CA GLY A 5 -8.93 -4.30 2.26
C GLY A 5 -9.53 -4.49 3.65
N TYR A 6 -8.82 -5.10 4.61
CA TYR A 6 -9.24 -5.15 6.01
C TYR A 6 -8.95 -3.81 6.70
N VAL A 7 -7.69 -3.35 6.65
CA VAL A 7 -7.25 -2.11 7.30
C VAL A 7 -8.06 -0.90 6.83
N TYR A 8 -8.26 -0.72 5.53
CA TYR A 8 -9.02 0.45 5.04
C TYR A 8 -10.52 0.39 5.35
N ARG A 9 -11.09 -0.81 5.46
CA ARG A 9 -12.49 -0.98 5.84
C ARG A 9 -12.70 -0.69 7.32
N ASP A 10 -11.81 -1.19 8.16
CA ASP A 10 -11.88 -1.11 9.62
C ASP A 10 -11.51 0.29 10.13
N VAL A 11 -10.44 0.88 9.57
CA VAL A 11 -9.87 2.14 10.06
C VAL A 11 -10.48 3.36 9.38
N ALA A 12 -10.86 3.26 8.10
CA ALA A 12 -11.28 4.42 7.31
C ALA A 12 -12.68 4.30 6.69
N GLY A 13 -13.37 3.16 6.86
CA GLY A 13 -14.65 2.91 6.18
C GLY A 13 -14.55 2.83 4.64
N ILE A 14 -13.33 2.78 4.09
CA ILE A 14 -13.09 2.80 2.64
C ILE A 14 -13.09 1.37 2.10
N SER A 15 -14.00 1.10 1.16
CA SER A 15 -14.03 -0.18 0.46
C SER A 15 -13.04 -0.17 -0.70
N LEU A 16 -11.89 -0.80 -0.48
CA LEU A 16 -10.89 -0.99 -1.53
C LEU A 16 -11.20 -2.22 -2.40
N PRO A 17 -10.84 -2.18 -3.70
CA PRO A 17 -10.83 -3.36 -4.54
C PRO A 17 -10.02 -4.49 -3.93
N ARG A 18 -10.43 -5.74 -4.16
CA ARG A 18 -9.75 -6.89 -3.56
C ARG A 18 -8.44 -7.23 -4.26
N SER A 19 -8.23 -6.84 -5.51
CA SER A 19 -6.98 -7.13 -6.23
C SER A 19 -6.04 -5.92 -6.25
N THR A 20 -4.73 -6.18 -6.17
CA THR A 20 -3.70 -5.13 -6.29
C THR A 20 -3.70 -4.49 -7.68
N ARG A 21 -4.10 -5.25 -8.71
CA ARG A 21 -4.28 -4.76 -10.09
C ARG A 21 -5.41 -3.75 -10.23
N GLU A 22 -6.51 -3.94 -9.53
CA GLU A 22 -7.58 -2.94 -9.51
C GLU A 22 -7.19 -1.73 -8.65
N MET A 23 -6.51 -1.95 -7.52
CA MET A 23 -6.07 -0.87 -6.63
C MET A 23 -5.11 0.12 -7.32
N ILE A 24 -4.17 -0.36 -8.14
CA ILE A 24 -3.27 0.54 -8.89
C ILE A 24 -4.02 1.35 -9.96
N GLY A 25 -5.18 0.88 -10.44
CA GLY A 25 -6.04 1.57 -11.39
C GLY A 25 -7.07 2.50 -10.75
N MET A 26 -7.10 2.61 -9.42
CA MET A 26 -8.02 3.49 -8.72
C MET A 26 -7.76 4.96 -9.05
N GLN A 27 -8.85 5.72 -9.07
CA GLN A 27 -8.80 7.17 -9.15
C GLN A 27 -8.37 7.75 -7.79
N ALA A 28 -7.06 7.75 -7.57
CA ALA A 28 -6.39 8.34 -6.41
C ALA A 28 -5.07 8.99 -6.85
N PRO A 29 -4.65 10.10 -6.21
CA PRO A 29 -3.42 10.80 -6.56
C PRO A 29 -2.20 9.88 -6.47
N ASP A 30 -1.35 9.92 -7.50
CA ASP A 30 -0.04 9.29 -7.46
C ASP A 30 0.91 10.10 -6.57
N VAL A 31 1.72 9.39 -5.80
CA VAL A 31 2.64 9.97 -4.83
C VAL A 31 4.06 9.55 -5.18
N GLY A 32 4.94 10.54 -5.31
CA GLY A 32 6.38 10.29 -5.43
C GLY A 32 6.97 9.76 -4.13
N LYS A 33 8.09 9.02 -4.20
CA LYS A 33 8.72 8.42 -3.01
C LYS A 33 9.03 9.43 -1.90
N GLU A 34 9.38 10.66 -2.26
CA GLU A 34 9.70 11.75 -1.32
C GLU A 34 8.45 12.33 -0.64
N GLY A 35 7.27 12.15 -1.24
CA GLY A 35 6.00 12.66 -0.73
C GLY A 35 5.19 11.64 0.06
N LEU A 36 5.74 10.44 0.33
CA LEU A 36 5.04 9.35 1.01
C LEU A 36 4.60 9.74 2.43
N GLN A 37 3.33 9.48 2.73
CA GLN A 37 2.70 9.69 4.03
C GLN A 37 2.08 8.40 4.55
N THR A 38 1.99 8.29 5.87
CA THR A 38 1.37 7.13 6.52
C THR A 38 -0.03 6.89 5.96
N GLY A 39 -0.30 5.65 5.54
CA GLY A 39 -1.56 5.30 4.88
C GLY A 39 -1.56 5.50 3.36
N ASP A 40 -0.42 5.81 2.73
CA ASP A 40 -0.27 5.67 1.29
C ASP A 40 -0.14 4.19 0.92
N LEU A 41 -0.79 3.78 -0.18
CA LEU A 41 -0.60 2.45 -0.76
C LEU A 41 0.66 2.45 -1.63
N ILE A 42 1.51 1.46 -1.42
CA ILE A 42 2.71 1.24 -2.24
C ILE A 42 2.55 -0.03 -3.06
N PHE A 43 2.90 0.03 -4.34
CA PHE A 43 2.74 -1.04 -5.32
C PHE A 43 4.08 -1.57 -5.82
N PHE A 44 4.16 -2.89 -5.99
CA PHE A 44 5.39 -3.58 -6.37
C PHE A 44 5.17 -4.66 -7.45
N ALA A 45 6.21 -4.89 -8.27
CA ALA A 45 6.35 -6.00 -9.19
C ALA A 45 7.27 -7.10 -8.61
N THR A 46 6.83 -7.76 -7.54
CA THR A 46 7.64 -8.82 -6.87
C THR A 46 7.76 -10.10 -7.68
N ASN A 47 6.85 -10.33 -8.63
CA ASN A 47 6.92 -11.47 -9.57
C ASN A 47 7.76 -11.16 -10.82
N GLY A 48 8.44 -10.00 -10.86
CA GLY A 48 9.19 -9.53 -12.02
C GLY A 48 8.32 -8.80 -13.05
N GLY A 49 8.99 -8.11 -13.99
CA GLY A 49 8.35 -7.32 -15.05
C GLY A 49 7.82 -5.96 -14.56
N SER A 50 6.79 -5.46 -15.24
CA SER A 50 6.19 -4.14 -14.99
C SER A 50 4.79 -4.20 -14.37
N GLN A 51 4.26 -5.41 -14.16
CA GLN A 51 2.90 -5.59 -13.63
C GLN A 51 2.89 -5.61 -12.11
N VAL A 52 1.92 -4.93 -11.53
CA VAL A 52 1.69 -5.00 -10.09
C VAL A 52 1.32 -6.43 -9.69
N SER A 53 2.06 -6.96 -8.73
CA SER A 53 1.84 -8.29 -8.14
C SER A 53 1.70 -8.22 -6.62
N HIS A 54 2.18 -7.14 -6.01
CA HIS A 54 2.15 -6.97 -4.56
C HIS A 54 1.86 -5.53 -4.15
N ALA A 55 1.33 -5.35 -2.94
CA ALA A 55 1.08 -4.03 -2.36
C ALA A 55 1.32 -4.01 -0.85
N GLY A 56 1.61 -2.84 -0.31
CA GLY A 56 1.75 -2.58 1.11
C GLY A 56 1.19 -1.21 1.50
N ILE A 57 1.08 -0.97 2.81
CA ILE A 57 0.64 0.31 3.38
C ILE A 57 1.87 0.98 3.99
N TYR A 58 2.20 2.19 3.56
CA TYR A 58 3.31 2.95 4.12
C TYR A 58 2.99 3.37 5.56
N VAL A 59 3.98 3.27 6.45
CA VAL A 59 3.84 3.59 7.87
C VAL A 59 4.88 4.60 8.37
N GLY A 60 5.54 5.32 7.46
CA GLY A 60 6.54 6.33 7.78
C GLY A 60 7.98 5.81 7.76
N GLU A 61 8.93 6.75 7.70
CA GLU A 61 10.38 6.50 7.79
C GLU A 61 10.91 5.43 6.82
N GLY A 62 10.38 5.39 5.60
CA GLY A 62 10.77 4.42 4.58
C GLY A 62 10.23 3.00 4.84
N ARG A 63 9.35 2.80 5.82
CA ARG A 63 8.79 1.50 6.19
C ARG A 63 7.36 1.31 5.72
N PHE A 64 6.98 0.06 5.52
CA PHE A 64 5.63 -0.30 5.11
C PHE A 64 5.23 -1.67 5.67
N VAL A 65 3.93 -1.85 5.89
CA VAL A 65 3.35 -3.13 6.30
C VAL A 65 2.74 -3.85 5.09
N HIS A 66 2.91 -5.16 5.03
CA HIS A 66 2.37 -5.97 3.94
C HIS A 66 2.11 -7.42 4.36
N ALA A 67 1.25 -8.12 3.60
CA ALA A 67 1.00 -9.55 3.76
C ALA A 67 1.37 -10.28 2.46
N PRO A 68 2.37 -11.19 2.47
CA PRO A 68 2.89 -11.81 1.25
C PRO A 68 1.95 -12.84 0.59
N ALA A 69 0.90 -13.31 1.28
CA ALA A 69 -0.14 -14.18 0.73
C ALA A 69 -1.41 -14.17 1.61
N THR A 70 -2.52 -14.70 1.11
CA THR A 70 -3.73 -14.97 1.91
C THR A 70 -3.36 -15.90 3.07
N GLY A 71 -3.61 -15.48 4.32
CA GLY A 71 -3.25 -16.22 5.54
C GLY A 71 -1.79 -16.08 5.99
N GLY A 72 -0.96 -15.32 5.27
CA GLY A 72 0.39 -15.00 5.73
C GLY A 72 0.40 -13.96 6.85
N THR A 73 1.44 -13.99 7.69
CA THR A 73 1.64 -12.99 8.75
C THR A 73 1.92 -11.62 8.17
N VAL A 74 1.31 -10.58 8.76
CA VAL A 74 1.64 -9.18 8.47
C VAL A 74 3.10 -8.93 8.85
N LYS A 75 3.86 -8.35 7.92
CA LYS A 75 5.27 -8.02 8.13
C LYS A 75 5.48 -6.52 7.95
N LEU A 76 6.43 -5.99 8.73
CA LEU A 76 6.99 -4.66 8.56
C LEU A 76 8.29 -4.79 7.78
N ASP A 77 8.42 -4.05 6.68
CA ASP A 77 9.60 -4.06 5.83
C ASP A 77 10.01 -2.62 5.44
N SER A 78 11.19 -2.48 4.85
CA SER A 78 11.78 -1.19 4.48
C SER A 78 11.98 -1.06 2.98
N LEU A 79 11.61 0.09 2.43
CA LEU A 79 11.89 0.53 1.05
C LEU A 79 13.39 0.69 0.78
N SER A 80 14.24 0.74 1.80
CA SER A 80 15.70 0.79 1.63
C SER A 80 16.32 -0.55 1.25
N LYS A 81 15.59 -1.67 1.43
CA LYS A 81 16.12 -2.99 1.04
C LYS A 81 16.16 -3.12 -0.48
N ALA A 82 17.27 -3.61 -1.02
CA ALA A 82 17.50 -3.73 -2.46
C ALA A 82 16.39 -4.52 -3.19
N TYR A 83 15.83 -5.55 -2.55
CA TYR A 83 14.69 -6.30 -3.09
C TYR A 83 13.48 -5.40 -3.37
N TRP A 84 13.09 -4.58 -2.39
CA TRP A 84 11.94 -3.66 -2.50
C TRP A 84 12.21 -2.47 -3.40
N GLN A 85 13.46 -1.98 -3.44
CA GLN A 85 13.85 -0.91 -4.36
C GLN A 85 13.71 -1.33 -5.81
N LYS A 86 14.15 -2.56 -6.15
CA LYS A 86 14.04 -3.12 -7.51
C LYS A 86 12.60 -3.39 -7.92
N ALA A 87 11.74 -3.76 -6.97
CA ALA A 87 10.36 -4.11 -7.24
C ALA A 87 9.40 -2.90 -7.21
N TYR A 88 9.79 -1.74 -6.70
CA TYR A 88 8.90 -0.59 -6.54
C TYR A 88 8.37 -0.10 -7.89
N LEU A 89 7.05 0.10 -7.99
CA LEU A 89 6.39 0.67 -9.17
C LEU A 89 5.90 2.09 -8.90
N SER A 90 4.97 2.24 -7.96
CA SER A 90 4.29 3.50 -7.68
C SER A 90 3.69 3.50 -6.28
N ALA A 91 3.19 4.66 -5.86
CA ALA A 91 2.38 4.79 -4.66
C ALA A 91 1.15 5.67 -4.92
N LYS A 92 0.06 5.43 -4.20
CA LYS A 92 -1.17 6.21 -4.28
C LYS A 92 -1.67 6.63 -2.90
N ARG A 93 -2.16 7.87 -2.80
CA ARG A 93 -2.80 8.38 -1.59
C ARG A 93 -4.28 8.09 -1.60
N VAL A 94 -4.69 7.08 -0.84
CA VAL A 94 -6.11 6.70 -0.72
C VAL A 94 -6.78 7.40 0.46
N LEU A 95 -6.05 7.59 1.57
CA LEU A 95 -6.55 8.34 2.71
C LEU A 95 -6.39 9.84 2.42
N GLN A 96 -7.50 10.53 2.20
CA GLN A 96 -7.52 11.98 2.27
C GLN A 96 -7.48 12.42 3.75
N PRO A 97 -6.87 13.58 4.08
CA PRO A 97 -6.69 14.03 5.46
C PRO A 97 -7.97 14.08 6.29
N GLU A 98 -9.15 14.29 5.69
CA GLU A 98 -10.43 14.21 6.38
C GLU A 98 -10.72 12.85 7.04
N HIS A 99 -10.16 11.74 6.54
CA HIS A 99 -10.37 10.39 7.09
C HIS A 99 -9.47 10.07 8.28
N LEU A 100 -8.34 10.76 8.46
CA LEU A 100 -7.44 10.57 9.60
C LEU A 100 -7.90 11.30 10.87
N ALA A 101 -8.75 12.33 10.71
CA ALA A 101 -9.27 13.14 11.81
C ALA A 101 -10.54 12.54 12.48
N HIS A 102 -11.12 11.49 11.89
CA HIS A 102 -12.27 10.77 12.44
C HIS A 102 -11.82 9.45 13.07
N ASN A 103 -11.15 9.53 14.21
CA ASN A 103 -11.04 8.39 15.13
C ASN A 103 -11.60 8.84 16.49
N PRO A 104 -12.92 8.68 16.75
CA PRO A 104 -13.48 8.87 18.09
C PRO A 104 -12.93 7.87 19.10
#